data_AF-A0A377XE32-F1
#
_entry.id   AF-A0A377XE32-F1
#
_cell.length_a   1.000
_cell.length_b   1.000
_cell.length_c   1.000
_cell.angle_alpha   90.00
_cell.angle_beta   90.00
_cell.angle_gamma   90.00
#
_symmetry.space_group_name_H-M   'P 1'
#
loop_
_entity.id
_entity.type
_entity.pdbx_description
1 polymer ?
#
loop_
_entity_poly.entity_id
_entity_poly.type
_entity_poly.pdbx_seq_one_letter_code
_entity_poly.pdbx_strand_id
1 'polypeptide(L)'
;MIATIDLLKNAGCTSIKVLVLVAAPEGIAALEKAHPDVELYTASVDKGLNEHGISFPVSAMPATRFLERNKIYREKADFESRLFFE
;
A
#
# COMPACT_ATOMS: atom_id res chain seq x y z
N MET A 1 8.52 4.93 2.90
CA MET A 1 7.70 5.19 1.69
C MET A 1 8.16 6.45 0.98
N ILE A 2 7.93 7.65 1.54
CA ILE A 2 8.33 8.94 0.93
C ILE A 2 9.81 8.95 0.52
N ALA A 3 10.72 8.67 1.45
CA ALA A 3 12.16 8.62 1.15
C ALA A 3 12.54 7.62 0.02
N THR A 4 11.77 6.54 -0.13
CA THR A 4 11.98 5.57 -1.23
C THR A 4 11.55 6.18 -2.56
N ILE A 5 10.43 6.91 -2.57
CA ILE A 5 9.93 7.60 -3.76
C ILE A 5 10.91 8.70 -4.18
N ASP A 6 11.45 9.47 -3.22
CA ASP A 6 12.50 10.46 -3.49
C ASP A 6 13.70 9.83 -4.22
N LEU A 7 14.19 8.69 -3.72
CA LEU A 7 15.30 7.97 -4.34
C LEU A 7 14.96 7.49 -5.76
N LEU A 8 13.74 6.98 -5.98
CA LEU A 8 13.30 6.54 -7.30
C LEU A 8 13.19 7.70 -8.29
N LYS A 9 12.65 8.85 -7.86
CA LYS A 9 12.58 10.06 -8.69
C LYS A 9 13.96 10.61 -9.00
N ASN A 10 14.86 10.63 -8.03
CA ASN A 10 16.26 11.03 -8.24
C ASN A 10 16.99 10.10 -9.22
N ALA A 11 16.59 8.82 -9.30
CA ALA A 11 17.06 7.88 -10.30
C ALA A 11 16.38 8.03 -11.67
N GLY A 12 15.48 9.00 -11.85
CA GLY A 12 14.81 9.30 -13.12
C GLY A 12 13.46 8.60 -13.31
N CYS A 13 12.90 7.98 -12.26
CA CYS A 13 11.57 7.36 -12.36
C CYS A 13 10.47 8.44 -12.41
N THR A 14 9.65 8.41 -13.46
CA THR A 14 8.60 9.42 -13.72
C THR A 14 7.18 8.92 -13.44
N SER A 15 7.00 7.60 -13.28
CA SER A 15 5.69 6.99 -13.04
C SER A 15 5.79 5.98 -11.92
N ILE A 16 5.27 6.35 -10.75
CA ILE A 16 5.35 5.55 -9.53
C ILE A 16 3.94 5.24 -9.04
N LYS A 17 3.68 3.95 -8.81
CA LYS A 17 2.45 3.46 -8.17
C LYS A 17 2.82 2.73 -6.89
N VAL A 18 2.17 3.09 -5.80
CA VAL A 18 2.39 2.49 -4.49
C VAL A 18 1.25 1.51 -4.21
N LEU A 19 1.59 0.26 -3.90
CA LEU A 19 0.63 -0.76 -3.48
C LEU A 19 0.91 -1.14 -2.04
N VAL A 20 -0.10 -1.00 -1.17
CA VAL A 20 0.00 -1.36 0.26
C VAL A 20 -1.24 -2.12 0.72
N LEU A 21 -1.09 -2.96 1.75
CA LEU A 21 -2.22 -3.69 2.32
C LEU A 21 -3.09 -2.79 3.19
N VAL A 22 -2.46 -1.99 4.05
CA VAL A 22 -3.13 -1.10 5.00
C VAL A 22 -2.38 0.23 5.00
N ALA A 23 -3.12 1.32 4.91
CA ALA A 23 -2.59 2.67 5.01
C ALA A 23 -3.30 3.44 6.14
N ALA A 24 -2.54 4.16 6.96
CA ALA A 24 -3.11 5.08 7.94
C ALA A 24 -3.38 6.45 7.27
N PRO A 25 -4.46 7.16 7.63
CA PRO A 25 -4.84 8.43 7.01
C PRO A 25 -3.73 9.49 7.09
N GLU A 26 -2.96 9.53 8.16
CA GLU A 26 -1.83 10.44 8.34
C GLU A 26 -0.70 10.12 7.35
N GLY A 27 -0.46 8.84 7.07
CA GLY A 27 0.51 8.38 6.08
C GLY A 27 0.08 8.71 4.65
N ILE A 28 -1.22 8.59 4.35
CA ILE A 28 -1.80 8.98 3.04
C ILE A 28 -1.62 10.48 2.83
N ALA A 29 -2.01 11.31 3.82
CA ALA A 29 -1.89 12.76 3.73
C ALA A 29 -0.42 13.21 3.61
N ALA A 30 0.50 12.55 4.32
CA ALA A 30 1.93 12.82 4.19
C ALA A 30 2.45 12.47 2.78
N LEU A 31 2.02 11.34 2.21
CA LEU A 31 2.38 10.95 0.85
C LEU A 31 1.83 11.94 -0.18
N GLU A 32 0.54 12.28 -0.10
CA GLU A 32 -0.13 13.20 -1.03
C GLU A 32 0.52 14.59 -0.98
N LYS A 33 0.92 15.07 0.20
CA LYS A 33 1.65 16.33 0.35
C LYS A 33 3.05 16.30 -0.26
N ALA A 34 3.78 15.20 -0.08
CA ALA A 34 5.17 15.08 -0.56
C ALA A 34 5.25 14.76 -2.07
N HIS A 35 4.33 13.92 -2.56
CA HIS A 35 4.33 13.38 -3.91
C HIS A 35 2.89 13.26 -4.46
N PRO A 36 2.24 14.39 -4.80
CA PRO A 36 0.87 14.41 -5.30
C PRO A 36 0.69 13.72 -6.66
N ASP A 37 1.80 13.45 -7.36
CA ASP A 37 1.87 12.74 -8.64
C ASP A 37 1.90 11.20 -8.51
N VAL A 38 1.94 10.66 -7.28
CA VAL A 38 2.03 9.22 -7.02
C VAL A 38 0.65 8.63 -6.78
N GLU A 39 0.31 7.57 -7.53
CA GLU A 39 -0.92 6.83 -7.31
C GLU A 39 -0.76 5.83 -6.15
N LEU A 40 -1.64 5.91 -5.13
CA LEU A 40 -1.66 4.98 -4.00
C LEU A 40 -2.86 4.04 -4.09
N TYR A 41 -2.58 2.74 -4.14
CA TYR A 41 -3.56 1.67 -4.02
C TYR A 41 -3.41 1.01 -2.66
N THR A 42 -4.47 1.03 -1.87
CA THR A 42 -4.51 0.35 -0.56
C THR A 42 -5.71 -0.57 -0.47
N ALA A 43 -5.54 -1.73 0.15
CA ALA A 43 -6.64 -2.67 0.34
C ALA A 43 -7.56 -2.27 1.52
N SER A 44 -7.04 -1.53 2.49
CA SER A 44 -7.85 -0.89 3.55
C SER A 44 -7.18 0.38 4.06
N VAL A 45 -7.99 1.29 4.60
CA VAL A 45 -7.53 2.44 5.37
C VAL A 45 -7.80 2.16 6.85
N ASP A 46 -6.81 2.41 7.72
CA ASP A 46 -6.95 2.25 9.17
C ASP A 46 -7.56 3.52 9.83
N LYS A 47 -7.89 3.46 11.12
CA LYS A 47 -8.48 4.59 11.86
C LYS A 47 -7.50 5.72 12.18
N GLY A 48 -6.20 5.45 12.12
CA GLY A 48 -5.16 6.41 12.47
C GLY A 48 -3.98 5.74 13.17
N LEU A 49 -2.93 6.53 13.36
CA LEU A 49 -1.76 6.13 14.13
C LEU A 49 -1.93 6.53 15.60
N ASN A 50 -1.35 5.73 16.51
CA ASN A 50 -1.20 6.11 17.91
C ASN A 50 0.06 6.95 18.14
N GLU A 51 0.32 7.36 19.39
CA GLU A 51 1.49 8.17 19.79
C GLU A 51 2.85 7.53 19.48
N HIS A 52 2.88 6.21 19.25
CA HIS A 52 4.08 5.47 18.84
C HIS A 52 4.20 5.30 17.31
N GLY A 53 3.29 5.89 16.52
CA GLY A 53 3.25 5.72 15.07
C GLY A 53 2.79 4.32 14.64
N ILE A 54 2.09 3.60 15.52
CA ILE A 54 1.57 2.25 15.26
C ILE A 54 0.08 2.36 14.89
N SER A 55 -0.30 1.66 13.82
CA SER A 55 -1.70 1.40 13.45
C SER A 55 -2.40 0.53 14.51
N PHE A 56 -3.47 1.04 15.10
CA PHE A 56 -4.33 0.26 16.01
C PHE A 56 -5.03 -0.90 15.26
N PRO A 57 -5.44 -1.98 15.94
CA PRO A 57 -4.69 -3.23 16.16
C PRO A 57 -4.36 -4.08 14.91
N VAL A 58 -4.36 -3.56 13.68
CA VAL A 58 -4.07 -4.40 12.48
C VAL A 58 -2.67 -5.02 12.52
N SER A 59 -1.74 -4.43 13.28
CA SER A 59 -0.40 -4.96 13.55
C SER A 59 -0.39 -6.33 14.28
N ALA A 60 -1.43 -6.67 15.05
CA ALA A 60 -1.55 -7.99 15.69
C ALA A 60 -2.14 -9.06 14.76
N MET A 61 -2.61 -8.69 13.56
CA MET A 61 -3.08 -9.64 12.56
C MET A 61 -1.97 -9.92 11.54
N PRO A 62 -1.55 -11.18 11.39
CA PRO A 62 -0.69 -11.59 10.28
C PRO A 62 -1.31 -11.14 8.94
N ALA A 63 -0.48 -10.70 7.98
CA ALA A 63 -0.95 -10.25 6.66
C ALA A 63 -1.90 -11.27 5.99
N THR A 64 -1.66 -12.56 6.22
CA THR A 64 -2.54 -13.67 5.78
C THR A 64 -3.96 -13.54 6.33
N ARG A 65 -4.11 -13.24 7.62
CA ARG A 65 -5.41 -13.13 8.29
C ARG A 65 -6.16 -11.84 7.91
N PHE A 66 -5.44 -10.78 7.57
CA PHE A 66 -6.02 -9.55 7.05
C PHE A 66 -6.65 -9.77 5.66
N LEU A 67 -5.95 -10.48 4.78
CA LEU A 67 -6.42 -10.79 3.44
C LEU A 67 -7.63 -11.76 3.46
N GLU A 68 -7.65 -12.72 4.38
CA GLU A 68 -8.83 -13.57 4.66
C GLU A 68 -10.02 -12.74 5.17
N ARG A 69 -9.80 -11.87 6.17
CA ARG A 69 -10.88 -11.08 6.79
C ARG A 69 -11.54 -10.10 5.81
N ASN A 70 -10.75 -9.51 4.91
CA ASN A 70 -11.25 -8.57 3.92
C ASN A 70 -11.65 -9.23 2.59
N LYS A 71 -11.67 -10.56 2.52
CA LYS A 71 -11.99 -11.33 1.29
C LYS A 71 -11.16 -10.89 0.07
N ILE A 72 -9.95 -10.38 0.30
CA ILE A 72 -9.02 -9.98 -0.76
C ILE A 72 -8.48 -11.24 -1.48
N TYR A 73 -8.53 -12.40 -0.82
CA TYR A 73 -8.41 -13.71 -1.45
C TYR A 73 -9.76 -14.20 -1.99
N ARG A 74 -10.24 -13.63 -3.09
CA ARG A 74 -11.24 -14.32 -3.91
C ARG A 74 -10.57 -14.81 -5.18
N GLU A 75 -10.49 -16.14 -5.25
CA GLU A 75 -10.01 -17.01 -6.33
C GLU A 75 -8.54 -16.89 -6.77
N LYS A 76 -7.75 -17.83 -6.25
CA LYS A 76 -6.45 -18.27 -6.75
C LYS A 76 -6.54 -18.97 -8.14
N ALA A 77 -7.51 -18.63 -8.99
CA ALA A 77 -7.83 -19.40 -10.19
C ALA A 77 -7.79 -18.63 -11.52
N ASP A 78 -7.63 -17.30 -11.55
CA ASP A 78 -7.71 -16.53 -12.83
C ASP A 78 -6.54 -15.56 -13.07
N PHE A 79 -5.50 -15.56 -12.22
CA PHE A 79 -4.32 -14.69 -12.38
C PHE A 79 -3.05 -15.43 -12.83
N GLU A 80 -3.18 -16.67 -13.28
CA GLU A 80 -2.18 -17.34 -14.12
C GLU A 80 -2.76 -17.54 -15.52
N SER A 81 -2.58 -16.54 -16.40
CA SER A 81 -2.53 -16.74 -17.87
C SER A 81 -2.34 -15.46 -18.70
N ARG A 82 -2.17 -14.25 -18.13
CA ARG A 82 -2.14 -13.04 -18.98
C ARG A 82 -1.05 -11.98 -18.80
N LEU A 83 0.00 -12.22 -18.02
CA LEU A 83 1.17 -11.33 -18.02
C LEU A 83 2.48 -12.10 -17.89
N PHE A 84 2.84 -12.86 -18.93
CA PHE A 84 4.22 -13.17 -19.31
C PHE A 84 4.22 -13.53 -20.81
N PHE A 85 4.85 -12.67 -21.63
CA PHE A 85 5.21 -12.85 -23.05
C PHE A 85 4.09 -13.03 -24.11
N GLU A 86 3.72 -11.93 -24.77
CA GLU A 86 4.07 -11.73 -26.18
C GLU A 86 5.23 -10.74 -26.25
#